data_AF-A0A2M8L4B1-F1
#
_entry.id   AF-A0A2M8L4B1-F1
#
_cell.length_a   1.000
_cell.length_b   1.000
_cell.length_c   1.000
_cell.angle_alpha   90.00
_cell.angle_beta   90.00
_cell.angle_gamma   90.00
#
_symmetry.space_group_name_H-M   'P 1'
#
loop_
_entity.id
_entity.type
_entity.pdbx_description
1 polymer ?
#
loop_
_entity_poly.entity_id
_entity_poly.type
_entity_poly.pdbx_seq_one_letter_code
_entity_poly.pdbx_strand_id
1 'polypeptide(L)' 'EEVLHTLSDREAKVLKMRFGLGGYKQMTLEEVGKEFGVTRERIRQIEAKALRKLKHPSRRKKLQDYLE' A
#
# COMPACT_ATOMS: atom_id res chain seq x y z
N GLU A 1 5.68 9.37 -6.07
CA GLU A 1 4.81 8.20 -6.40
C GLU A 1 5.57 6.91 -6.72
N GLU A 2 6.89 6.95 -6.99
CA GLU A 2 7.71 5.81 -7.45
C GLU A 2 7.66 4.54 -6.60
N VAL A 3 7.55 4.64 -5.27
CA VAL A 3 7.61 3.46 -4.40
C VAL A 3 6.40 2.54 -4.56
N LEU A 4 5.23 3.14 -4.86
CA LEU A 4 4.00 2.38 -5.07
C LEU A 4 4.01 1.59 -6.38
N HIS A 5 4.79 2.01 -7.39
CA HIS A 5 4.97 1.25 -8.64
C HIS A 5 5.70 -0.08 -8.44
N THR A 6 6.37 -0.27 -7.30
CA THR A 6 7.06 -1.53 -6.97
C THR A 6 6.16 -2.57 -6.30
N LEU A 7 4.90 -2.21 -6.06
CA LEU A 7 3.85 -3.06 -5.52
C LEU A 7 2.98 -3.58 -6.66
N SER A 8 2.21 -4.65 -6.42
CA SER A 8 1.17 -5.00 -7.38
C SER A 8 0.05 -3.97 -7.37
N ASP A 9 -0.71 -3.84 -8.47
CA ASP A 9 -1.83 -2.90 -8.56
C ASP A 9 -2.81 -3.05 -7.41
N ARG A 10 -3.05 -4.29 -6.97
CA ARG A 10 -3.91 -4.59 -5.82
C ARG A 10 -3.32 -4.09 -4.50
N GLU A 11 -2.03 -4.29 -4.27
CA GLU A 11 -1.33 -3.80 -3.06
C GLU A 11 -1.29 -2.26 -3.05
N ALA A 12 -0.95 -1.64 -4.19
CA ALA A 12 -0.93 -0.20 -4.34
C ALA A 12 -2.32 0.42 -4.13
N LYS A 13 -3.38 -0.16 -4.70
CA LYS A 13 -4.76 0.33 -4.54
C LYS A 13 -5.25 0.20 -3.10
N VAL A 14 -4.95 -0.91 -2.41
CA VAL A 14 -5.25 -1.05 -0.97
C VAL A 14 -4.55 0.04 -0.15
N LEU A 15 -3.26 0.30 -0.38
CA LEU A 15 -2.56 1.38 0.33
C LEU A 15 -3.11 2.76 -0.02
N LYS A 16 -3.40 3.03 -1.29
CA LYS A 16 -3.99 4.31 -1.73
C LYS A 16 -5.31 4.60 -0.99
N MET A 17 -6.19 3.62 -0.91
CA MET A 17 -7.46 3.76 -0.19
C MET A 17 -7.28 3.82 1.34
N ARG A 18 -6.35 3.04 1.90
CA ARG A 18 -6.07 3.03 3.35
C ARG A 18 -5.47 4.31 3.89
N PHE A 19 -4.63 4.97 3.09
CA PHE A 19 -3.90 6.19 3.48
C PHE A 19 -4.41 7.45 2.78
N GLY A 20 -5.46 7.35 1.96
CA GLY A 20 -6.03 8.49 1.23
C GLY A 20 -5.08 9.11 0.21
N LEU A 21 -4.28 8.29 -0.48
CA LEU A 21 -3.28 8.74 -1.45
C LEU A 21 -3.88 8.78 -2.86
N GLY A 22 -3.44 9.71 -3.70
CA GLY A 22 -3.84 9.74 -5.12
C GLY A 22 -5.33 10.06 -5.34
N GLY A 23 -5.90 10.93 -4.51
CA GLY A 23 -7.30 11.38 -4.62
C GLY A 23 -8.33 10.48 -3.93
N TYR A 24 -7.91 9.37 -3.32
CA TYR A 24 -8.79 8.54 -2.50
C TYR A 24 -9.05 9.20 -1.14
N LYS A 25 -10.25 9.02 -0.60
CA LYS A 25 -10.51 9.28 0.82
C LYS A 25 -9.87 8.17 1.66
N GLN A 26 -9.43 8.51 2.86
CA GLN A 26 -8.92 7.53 3.80
C GLN A 26 -10.05 6.59 4.23
N MET A 27 -9.82 5.28 4.11
CA MET A 27 -10.80 4.23 4.43
C MET A 27 -10.23 3.25 5.46
N THR A 28 -11.12 2.67 6.26
CA THR A 28 -10.82 1.59 7.20
C THR A 28 -10.56 0.25 6.48
N LEU A 29 -9.93 -0.70 7.16
CA LEU A 29 -9.73 -2.06 6.62
C LEU A 29 -11.05 -2.74 6.20
N GLU A 30 -12.13 -2.42 6.90
CA GLU A 30 -13.44 -3.02 6.65
C GLU A 30 -14.12 -2.41 5.43
N GLU A 31 -14.07 -1.09 5.27
CA GLU A 31 -14.57 -0.40 4.07
C GLU A 31 -13.79 -0.80 2.82
N VAL A 32 -12.46 -0.90 2.92
CA VAL A 32 -11.63 -1.42 1.82
C VAL A 32 -11.97 -2.89 1.56
N GLY A 33 -12.24 -3.69 2.59
CA GLY A 33 -12.67 -5.08 2.43
C GLY A 33 -13.95 -5.19 1.61
N LYS A 34 -14.95 -4.36 1.93
CA LYS A 34 -16.21 -4.27 1.18
C LYS A 34 -15.99 -3.90 -0.28
N GLU A 35 -15.18 -2.89 -0.58
CA GLU A 35 -14.88 -2.48 -1.97
C GLU A 35 -14.19 -3.60 -2.78
N PHE A 36 -13.31 -4.37 -2.14
CA PHE A 36 -12.58 -5.46 -2.79
C PHE A 36 -13.30 -6.81 -2.75
N GLY A 37 -14.50 -6.89 -2.15
CA GLY A 37 -15.24 -8.14 -1.98
C GLY A 37 -14.50 -9.17 -1.14
N VAL A 38 -13.71 -8.74 -0.16
CA VAL A 38 -12.92 -9.62 0.71
C VAL A 38 -13.08 -9.26 2.19
N THR A 39 -12.67 -10.17 3.06
CA THR A 39 -12.72 -9.95 4.50
C THR A 39 -11.75 -8.86 4.94
N ARG A 40 -12.05 -8.21 6.07
CA ARG A 40 -11.17 -7.25 6.75
C ARG A 40 -9.77 -7.83 6.97
N GLU A 41 -9.68 -9.08 7.41
CA GLU A 41 -8.40 -9.74 7.67
C GLU A 41 -7.58 -9.94 6.38
N ARG A 42 -8.25 -10.18 5.25
CA ARG A 42 -7.56 -10.25 3.96
C ARG A 42 -6.91 -8.92 3.60
N ILE A 43 -7.58 -7.80 3.84
CA ILE A 43 -6.99 -6.46 3.63
C ILE A 43 -5.80 -6.23 4.56
N ARG A 44 -5.91 -6.62 5.85
CA ARG A 44 -4.81 -6.51 6.82
C ARG A 44 -3.56 -7.27 6.35
N GLN A 45 -3.74 -8.48 5.82
CA GLN A 45 -2.64 -9.28 5.27
C GLN A 45 -1.97 -8.61 4.06
N ILE A 46 -2.77 -8.05 3.14
CA ILE A 46 -2.28 -7.34 1.96
C ILE A 46 -1.49 -6.09 2.39
N GLU A 47 -2.02 -5.31 3.34
CA GLU A 47 -1.36 -4.12 3.90
C GLU A 47 -0.01 -4.49 4.54
N ALA A 48 0.03 -5.51 5.40
CA ALA A 48 1.26 -5.97 6.04
C ALA A 48 2.30 -6.43 5.01
N LYS A 49 1.87 -7.18 3.98
CA LYS A 49 2.75 -7.63 2.89
C LYS A 49 3.32 -6.46 2.09
N ALA A 50 2.47 -5.49 1.73
CA ALA A 50 2.89 -4.31 0.99
C ALA A 50 3.85 -3.44 1.81
N LEU A 51 3.55 -3.19 3.09
CA LEU A 51 4.44 -2.45 3.99
C LEU A 51 5.79 -3.15 4.18
N ARG A 52 5.81 -4.48 4.27
CA ARG A 52 7.06 -5.25 4.34
C ARG A 52 7.90 -5.08 3.08
N LYS A 53 7.27 -5.07 1.89
CA LYS A 53 7.96 -4.80 0.62
C LYS A 53 8.55 -3.39 0.60
N LEU A 54 7.80 -2.38 1.05
CA LEU A 54 8.27 -0.99 1.11
C LEU A 54 9.42 -0.78 2.10
N LYS A 55 9.44 -1.53 3.21
CA LYS A 55 10.52 -1.46 4.22
C LYS A 55 11.81 -2.20 3.83
N HIS A 56 11.83 -2.92 2.71
CA HIS A 56 12.98 -3.73 2.32
C HIS A 56 14.21 -2.83 2.00
N PRO A 57 15.41 -3.10 2.56
CA PRO A 57 16.58 -2.23 2.43
C PRO A 57 16.96 -1.89 0.98
N SER A 58 16.84 -2.86 0.07
CA SER A 58 17.13 -2.65 -1.36
C SER A 58 16.22 -1.60 -2.03
N ARG A 59 15.00 -1.39 -1.52
CA ARG A 59 14.08 -0.35 -1.99
C ARG A 59 14.25 0.95 -1.22
N ARG A 60 14.66 0.88 0.05
CA ARG A 60 14.99 2.04 0.88
C ARG A 60 16.21 2.80 0.34
N LYS A 61 17.20 2.08 -0.21
CA LYS A 61 18.40 2.67 -0.83
C LYS A 61 18.04 3.55 -2.05
N LYS A 62 17.14 3.09 -2.93
CA LYS A 62 16.63 3.88 -4.07
C LYS A 62 15.89 5.17 -3.66
N LEU A 63 15.28 5.21 -2.47
CA LEU A 63 14.69 6.44 -1.94
C LEU A 63 15.73 7.38 -1.33
N GLN A 64 16.75 6.83 -0.65
CA GLN A 64 17.83 7.64 -0.07
C GLN A 64 18.67 8.28 -1.16
N ASP A 65 18.99 7.55 -2.23
CA ASP A 65 19.73 8.07 -3.39
C ASP A 65 18.98 9.17 -4.16
N TYR A 66 17.68 9.40 -3.88
CA TYR A 66 16.87 10.46 -4.48
C TYR A 66 16.68 11.67 -3.54
N LEU A 67 17.15 11.57 -2.30
CA LEU A 67 17.04 12.60 -1.26
C LEU A 67 18.41 13.23 -0.90
N GLU A 68 19.51 12.71 -1.45
CA GLU A 68 20.82 13.37 -1.54
C GLU A 68 20.97 14.07 -2.90
#